data_AF-A0A7Y3IZY0-F1
#
_entry.id   AF-A0A7Y3IZY0-F1
#
_cell.length_a   1.000
_cell.length_b   1.000
_cell.length_c   1.000
_cell.angle_alpha   90.00
_cell.angle_beta   90.00
_cell.angle_gamma   90.00
#
_symmetry.space_group_name_H-M   'P 1'
#
loop_
_entity.id
_entity.type
_entity.pdbx_description
1 polymer ?
#
loop_
_entity_poly.entity_id
_entity_poly.type
_entity_poly.pdbx_seq_one_letter_code
_entity_poly.pdbx_strand_id
1 'polypeptide(L)'
;MSPLPDPQQQLFRKGSRTYFFSSLFFPPAVRREVTILYGFVRKADDFVDSTPARPEEFFAFRRQYERSRDGLPSGDPVIDDFVELAQRKKFDPSWTESFFDAMQSDLSPQPYETLGQVLNYVWGSAEVIGLYLCQILDLPREAHAAACRLGRSMQYINFLRDISEDCALG
;
A
#
# COMPACT_ATOMS: atom_id res chain seq x y z
N MET A 1 -25.72 6.70 18.85
CA MET A 1 -24.31 6.27 18.93
C MET A 1 -23.74 6.34 17.53
N SER A 2 -22.75 7.20 17.26
CA SER A 2 -22.00 7.07 16.00
C SER A 2 -21.43 5.66 15.96
N PRO A 3 -21.57 4.91 14.84
CA PRO A 3 -20.92 3.62 14.73
C PRO A 3 -19.43 3.81 14.97
N LEU A 4 -18.83 2.91 15.77
CA LEU A 4 -17.39 2.88 15.97
C LEU A 4 -16.71 2.91 14.58
N PRO A 5 -15.68 3.73 14.38
CA PRO A 5 -15.03 3.80 13.07
C PRO A 5 -14.44 2.42 12.75
N ASP A 6 -14.79 1.94 11.55
CA ASP A 6 -14.25 0.73 10.92
C ASP A 6 -12.75 0.60 11.20
N PRO A 7 -12.25 -0.54 11.73
CA PRO A 7 -10.83 -0.75 12.02
C PRO A 7 -9.90 -0.35 10.87
N GLN A 8 -10.33 -0.54 9.62
CA GLN A 8 -9.56 -0.15 8.44
C GLN A 8 -9.49 1.37 8.25
N GLN A 9 -10.54 2.11 8.61
CA GLN A 9 -10.49 3.58 8.64
C GLN A 9 -9.51 4.09 9.69
N GLN A 10 -9.41 3.42 10.84
CA GLN A 10 -8.46 3.80 11.87
C GLN A 10 -7.01 3.55 11.41
N LEU A 11 -6.76 2.39 10.79
CA LEU A 11 -5.46 2.08 10.18
C LEU A 11 -5.08 3.12 9.12
N PHE A 12 -5.97 3.41 8.17
CA PHE A 12 -5.70 4.40 7.13
C PHE A 12 -5.40 5.78 7.71
N ARG A 13 -6.21 6.25 8.68
CA ARG A 13 -6.02 7.55 9.32
C ARG A 13 -4.68 7.65 10.06
N LYS A 14 -4.23 6.56 10.69
CA LYS A 14 -2.94 6.51 11.40
C LYS A 14 -1.77 6.51 10.42
N GLY A 15 -1.86 5.73 9.35
CA GLY A 15 -0.80 5.54 8.36
C GLY A 15 -0.56 6.72 7.43
N SER A 16 -1.61 7.42 7.01
CA SER A 16 -1.45 8.62 6.19
C SER A 16 -2.55 9.64 6.41
N ARG A 17 -2.26 10.65 7.24
CA ARG A 17 -3.19 11.74 7.52
C ARG A 17 -3.57 12.49 6.24
N THR A 18 -2.60 12.79 5.37
CA THR A 18 -2.83 13.54 4.12
C THR A 18 -3.73 12.78 3.16
N TYR A 19 -3.47 11.49 2.91
CA TYR A 19 -4.32 10.69 2.04
C TYR A 19 -5.69 10.42 2.67
N PHE A 20 -5.76 10.20 3.98
CA PHE A 20 -7.03 10.05 4.70
C PHE A 20 -7.93 11.28 4.54
N PHE A 21 -7.42 12.48 4.80
CA PHE A 21 -8.22 13.70 4.65
C PHE A 21 -8.60 13.97 3.19
N SER A 22 -7.72 13.65 2.24
CA SER A 22 -8.03 13.75 0.81
C SER A 22 -9.15 12.77 0.40
N SER A 23 -9.19 11.58 1.00
CA SER A 23 -10.25 10.60 0.71
C SER A 23 -11.64 11.04 1.14
N LEU A 24 -11.75 12.03 2.05
CA LEU A 24 -13.03 12.60 2.47
C LEU A 24 -13.75 13.36 1.36
N PHE A 25 -13.07 13.68 0.26
CA PHE A 25 -13.67 14.30 -0.92
C PHE A 25 -14.25 13.28 -1.91
N PHE A 26 -13.97 11.99 -1.75
CA PHE A 26 -14.58 10.96 -2.59
C PHE A 26 -16.04 10.71 -2.23
N PRO A 27 -16.87 10.29 -3.23
CA PRO A 27 -18.17 9.69 -2.97
C PRO A 27 -18.06 8.52 -1.97
N PRO A 28 -19.10 8.25 -1.16
CA PRO A 28 -19.02 7.24 -0.09
C PRO A 28 -18.56 5.85 -0.54
N ALA A 29 -19.01 5.38 -1.71
CA ALA A 29 -18.62 4.09 -2.27
C ALA A 29 -17.11 4.03 -2.57
N VAL A 30 -16.60 5.02 -3.29
CA VAL A 30 -15.16 5.14 -3.62
C VAL A 30 -14.33 5.27 -2.35
N ARG A 31 -14.79 6.06 -1.36
CA ARG A 31 -14.07 6.20 -0.08
C ARG A 31 -13.91 4.88 0.66
N ARG A 32 -14.93 4.01 0.61
CA ARG A 32 -14.85 2.67 1.21
C ARG A 32 -13.78 1.82 0.52
N GLU A 33 -13.72 1.84 -0.81
CA GLU A 33 -12.72 1.11 -1.59
C GLU A 33 -11.31 1.62 -1.34
N VAL A 34 -11.12 2.95 -1.27
CA VAL A 34 -9.86 3.58 -0.88
C VAL A 34 -9.47 3.19 0.55
N THR A 35 -10.43 3.13 1.47
CA THR A 35 -10.18 2.69 2.86
C THR A 35 -9.67 1.25 2.90
N ILE A 36 -10.27 0.34 2.12
CA ILE A 36 -9.82 -1.06 2.03
C ILE A 36 -8.39 -1.13 1.49
N LEU A 37 -8.10 -0.44 0.38
CA LEU A 37 -6.76 -0.37 -0.20
C LEU A 37 -5.72 0.11 0.82
N TYR A 38 -5.96 1.25 1.45
CA TYR A 38 -4.98 1.81 2.40
C TYR A 38 -4.95 1.06 3.73
N GLY A 39 -6.02 0.38 4.13
CA GLY A 39 -6.02 -0.52 5.28
C GLY A 39 -5.08 -1.71 5.06
N PHE A 40 -5.11 -2.30 3.86
CA PHE A 40 -4.21 -3.38 3.45
C PHE A 40 -2.75 -2.92 3.39
N VAL A 41 -2.47 -1.85 2.64
CA VAL A 41 -1.13 -1.29 2.49
C VAL A 41 -0.54 -0.94 3.86
N ARG A 42 -1.31 -0.21 4.69
CA ARG A 42 -0.82 0.20 6.01
C ARG A 42 -0.52 -0.98 6.93
N LYS A 43 -1.34 -2.03 6.88
CA LYS A 43 -1.10 -3.21 7.71
C LYS A 43 0.22 -3.89 7.37
N ALA A 44 0.57 -3.96 6.08
CA ALA A 44 1.87 -4.45 5.65
C ALA A 44 3.02 -3.51 6.08
N ASP A 45 2.89 -2.20 5.84
CA ASP A 45 3.88 -1.19 6.28
C ASP A 45 4.13 -1.27 7.80
N ASP A 46 3.08 -1.43 8.61
CA ASP A 46 3.17 -1.50 10.07
C ASP A 46 4.10 -2.64 10.56
N PHE A 47 4.30 -3.70 9.78
CA PHE A 47 5.22 -4.78 10.14
C PHE A 47 6.70 -4.43 9.86
N VAL A 48 6.96 -3.58 8.88
CA VAL A 48 8.34 -3.21 8.47
C VAL A 48 8.80 -1.93 9.15
N ASP A 49 7.89 -0.97 9.35
CA ASP A 49 8.15 0.31 10.02
C ASP A 49 8.25 0.22 11.56
N SER A 50 7.77 -0.88 12.16
CA SER A 50 7.77 -0.99 13.62
C SER A 50 9.18 -1.08 14.18
N THR A 51 9.40 -0.59 15.40
CA THR A 51 10.69 -0.75 16.10
C THR A 51 10.47 -1.58 17.38
N PRO A 52 10.93 -2.85 17.43
CA PRO A 52 11.62 -3.59 16.35
C PRO A 52 10.68 -3.98 15.20
N ALA A 53 11.27 -4.24 14.02
CA ALA A 53 10.53 -4.75 12.86
C ALA A 53 9.97 -6.15 13.16
N ARG A 54 8.89 -6.52 12.47
CA ARG A 54 8.14 -7.76 12.69
C ARG A 54 8.12 -8.65 11.42
N PRO A 55 9.29 -9.16 10.98
CA PRO A 55 9.42 -9.92 9.73
C PRO A 55 8.55 -11.18 9.70
N GLU A 56 8.43 -11.91 10.82
CA GLU A 56 7.62 -13.13 10.86
C GLU A 56 6.14 -12.85 10.58
N GLU A 57 5.62 -11.74 11.14
CA GLU A 57 4.24 -11.30 10.92
C GLU A 57 4.03 -10.81 9.49
N PHE A 58 4.99 -10.06 8.93
CA PHE A 58 4.98 -9.65 7.52
C PHE A 58 4.89 -10.85 6.57
N PHE A 59 5.77 -11.85 6.73
CA PHE A 59 5.75 -13.03 5.87
C PHE A 59 4.51 -13.91 6.09
N ALA A 60 3.96 -13.95 7.31
CA ALA A 60 2.68 -14.60 7.57
C ALA A 60 1.53 -13.89 6.84
N PHE A 61 1.50 -12.56 6.88
CA PHE A 61 0.52 -11.73 6.17
C PHE A 61 0.59 -11.93 4.65
N ARG A 62 1.80 -11.90 4.06
CA ARG A 62 2.02 -12.19 2.62
C ARG A 62 1.49 -13.57 2.23
N ARG A 63 1.82 -14.63 3.00
CA ARG A 63 1.31 -16.00 2.75
C ARG A 63 -0.20 -16.11 2.90
N GLN A 64 -0.80 -15.42 3.86
CA GLN A 64 -2.26 -15.39 4.04
C GLN A 64 -2.95 -14.70 2.86
N TYR A 65 -2.38 -13.60 2.35
CA TYR A 65 -2.85 -12.96 1.13
C TYR A 65 -2.77 -13.90 -0.07
N GLU A 66 -1.63 -14.56 -0.30
CA GLU A 66 -1.44 -15.50 -1.41
C GLU A 66 -2.49 -16.62 -1.38
N ARG A 67 -2.77 -17.19 -0.20
CA ARG A 67 -3.82 -18.20 -0.02
C ARG A 67 -5.22 -17.67 -0.29
N SER A 68 -5.53 -16.45 0.18
CA SER A 68 -6.84 -15.81 -0.04
C SER A 68 -7.07 -15.46 -1.50
N ARG A 69 -6.04 -14.96 -2.19
CA ARG A 69 -6.04 -14.77 -3.63
C ARG A 69 -6.37 -16.05 -4.40
N ASP A 70 -5.88 -17.20 -3.92
CA ASP A 70 -6.10 -18.52 -4.52
C ASP A 70 -7.43 -19.17 -4.07
N GLY A 71 -8.29 -18.43 -3.36
CA GLY A 71 -9.66 -18.83 -3.02
C GLY A 71 -9.85 -19.46 -1.63
N LEU A 72 -8.83 -19.43 -0.77
CA LEU A 72 -8.91 -19.92 0.62
C LEU A 72 -9.05 -18.75 1.60
N PRO A 73 -10.17 -18.60 2.33
CA PRO A 73 -10.35 -17.48 3.27
C PRO A 73 -9.17 -17.34 4.23
N SER A 74 -8.64 -16.13 4.37
CA SER A 74 -7.51 -15.87 5.28
C SER A 74 -7.94 -15.83 6.74
N GLY A 75 -9.21 -15.46 7.00
CA GLY A 75 -9.72 -15.17 8.33
C GLY A 75 -9.32 -13.78 8.83
N ASP A 76 -8.67 -12.98 7.99
CA ASP A 76 -8.27 -11.60 8.26
C ASP A 76 -9.09 -10.66 7.37
N PRO A 77 -10.00 -9.86 7.95
CA PRO A 77 -10.85 -8.96 7.18
C PRO A 77 -10.08 -7.99 6.28
N VAL A 78 -8.87 -7.57 6.67
CA VAL A 78 -8.05 -6.65 5.87
C VAL A 78 -7.58 -7.33 4.58
N ILE A 79 -7.23 -8.62 4.65
CA ILE A 79 -6.81 -9.40 3.50
C ILE A 79 -8.02 -9.75 2.64
N ASP A 80 -9.08 -10.28 3.26
CA ASP A 80 -10.24 -10.79 2.54
C ASP A 80 -10.99 -9.65 1.81
N ASP A 81 -11.17 -8.48 2.45
CA ASP A 81 -11.75 -7.30 1.80
C ASP A 81 -10.89 -6.79 0.64
N PHE A 82 -9.55 -6.81 0.79
CA PHE A 82 -8.64 -6.40 -0.27
C PHE A 82 -8.67 -7.37 -1.46
N VAL A 83 -8.72 -8.68 -1.21
CA VAL A 83 -8.83 -9.69 -2.27
C VAL A 83 -10.17 -9.55 -3.01
N GLU A 84 -11.28 -9.33 -2.30
CA GLU A 84 -12.58 -9.08 -2.93
C GLU A 84 -12.53 -7.80 -3.80
N LEU A 85 -11.96 -6.71 -3.26
CA LEU A 85 -11.77 -5.46 -4.00
C LEU A 85 -10.92 -5.68 -5.26
N ALA A 86 -9.79 -6.39 -5.13
CA ALA A 86 -8.88 -6.66 -6.22
C ALA A 86 -9.53 -7.47 -7.34
N GLN A 87 -10.34 -8.48 -7.01
CA GLN A 87 -11.10 -9.26 -7.99
C GLN A 87 -12.15 -8.40 -8.69
N ARG A 88 -12.92 -7.61 -7.91
CA ARG A 88 -14.00 -6.77 -8.44
C ARG A 88 -13.50 -5.64 -9.35
N LYS A 89 -12.39 -5.01 -8.96
CA LYS A 89 -11.73 -3.93 -9.70
C LYS A 89 -10.64 -4.41 -10.66
N LYS A 90 -10.47 -5.73 -10.82
CA LYS A 90 -9.55 -6.38 -11.76
C LYS A 90 -8.11 -5.85 -11.65
N PHE A 91 -7.61 -5.76 -10.42
CA PHE A 91 -6.22 -5.39 -10.19
C PHE A 91 -5.29 -6.44 -10.82
N ASP A 92 -4.20 -5.98 -11.42
CA ASP A 92 -3.14 -6.87 -11.90
C ASP A 92 -2.41 -7.46 -10.68
N PRO A 93 -2.34 -8.79 -10.52
CA PRO A 93 -1.67 -9.42 -9.38
C PRO A 93 -0.20 -9.00 -9.21
N SER A 94 0.49 -8.65 -10.32
CA SER A 94 1.89 -8.22 -10.29
C SER A 94 2.10 -6.91 -9.50
N TRP A 95 1.05 -6.09 -9.35
CA TRP A 95 1.10 -4.88 -8.55
C TRP A 95 1.27 -5.21 -7.06
N THR A 96 0.52 -6.19 -6.57
CA THR A 96 0.60 -6.59 -5.15
C THR A 96 1.89 -7.34 -4.86
N GLU A 97 2.36 -8.14 -5.82
CA GLU A 97 3.67 -8.80 -5.74
C GLU A 97 4.79 -7.76 -5.63
N SER A 98 4.78 -6.74 -6.50
CA SER A 98 5.75 -5.64 -6.47
C SER A 98 5.70 -4.85 -5.16
N PHE A 99 4.49 -4.62 -4.62
CA PHE A 99 4.30 -3.99 -3.31
C PHE A 99 4.94 -4.80 -2.19
N PHE A 100 4.69 -6.12 -2.13
CA PHE A 100 5.29 -6.98 -1.13
C PHE A 100 6.82 -7.05 -1.24
N ASP A 101 7.36 -7.05 -2.46
CA ASP A 101 8.81 -7.07 -2.67
C ASP A 101 9.47 -5.76 -2.20
N ALA A 102 8.80 -4.61 -2.37
CA ALA A 102 9.26 -3.34 -1.81
C ALA A 102 9.27 -3.37 -0.26
N MET A 103 8.18 -3.81 0.36
CA MET A 103 8.10 -3.94 1.83
C MET A 103 9.14 -4.93 2.39
N GLN A 104 9.36 -6.03 1.69
CA GLN A 104 10.38 -6.99 2.09
C GLN A 104 11.80 -6.39 2.06
N SER A 105 12.06 -5.45 1.15
CA SER A 105 13.35 -4.75 1.07
C SER A 105 13.59 -3.86 2.29
N ASP A 106 12.51 -3.31 2.88
CA ASP A 106 12.59 -2.49 4.10
C ASP A 106 12.92 -3.31 5.36
N LEU A 107 12.71 -4.63 5.35
CA LEU A 107 13.13 -5.52 6.45
C LEU A 107 14.64 -5.74 6.54
N SER A 108 15.36 -5.52 5.44
CA SER A 108 16.81 -5.66 5.37
C SER A 108 17.39 -4.57 4.46
N PRO A 109 17.39 -3.31 4.92
CA PRO A 109 17.79 -2.18 4.10
C PRO A 109 19.24 -2.36 3.64
N GLN A 110 19.46 -2.15 2.35
CA GLN A 110 20.76 -2.13 1.72
C GLN A 110 20.91 -0.86 0.91
N PRO A 111 22.12 -0.28 0.80
CA PRO A 111 22.35 0.86 -0.07
C PRO A 111 21.97 0.54 -1.52
N TYR A 112 21.22 1.45 -2.15
CA TYR A 112 20.94 1.38 -3.57
C TYR A 112 22.15 1.89 -4.38
N GLU A 113 22.75 1.03 -5.18
CA GLU A 113 23.93 1.34 -6.00
C GLU A 113 23.55 2.03 -7.33
N THR A 114 22.32 1.81 -7.80
CA THR A 114 21.87 2.36 -9.09
C THR A 114 20.49 3.00 -8.98
N LEU A 115 20.25 4.00 -9.83
CA LEU A 115 18.92 4.58 -9.99
C LEU A 115 17.88 3.53 -10.40
N GLY A 116 18.29 2.49 -11.16
CA GLY A 116 17.40 1.39 -11.53
C GLY A 116 16.86 0.63 -10.31
N GLN A 117 17.69 0.37 -9.31
CA GLN A 117 17.23 -0.28 -8.07
C GLN A 117 16.29 0.64 -7.28
N VAL A 118 16.60 1.93 -7.17
CA VAL A 118 15.70 2.92 -6.54
C VAL A 118 14.35 2.95 -7.27
N LEU A 119 14.35 2.96 -8.60
CA LEU A 119 13.11 2.97 -9.39
C LEU A 119 12.31 1.67 -9.24
N ASN A 120 12.96 0.52 -9.09
CA ASN A 120 12.28 -0.74 -8.80
C ASN A 120 11.61 -0.72 -7.43
N TYR A 121 12.28 -0.16 -6.42
CA TYR A 121 11.67 0.05 -5.11
C TYR A 121 10.47 1.00 -5.19
N VAL A 122 10.64 2.16 -5.83
CA VAL A 122 9.58 3.17 -5.99
C VAL A 122 8.38 2.64 -6.77
N TRP A 123 8.62 1.76 -7.75
CA TRP A 123 7.55 1.07 -8.47
C TRP A 123 6.62 0.33 -7.49
N GLY A 124 7.18 -0.52 -6.64
CA GLY A 124 6.42 -1.31 -5.67
C GLY A 124 5.89 -0.50 -4.48
N SER A 125 6.66 0.45 -3.95
CA SER A 125 6.27 1.21 -2.76
C SER A 125 5.27 2.35 -3.06
N ALA A 126 5.19 2.86 -4.29
CA ALA A 126 4.36 4.02 -4.58
C ALA A 126 3.64 4.03 -5.94
N GLU A 127 4.25 3.56 -7.03
CA GLU A 127 3.62 3.69 -8.35
C GLU A 127 2.41 2.76 -8.53
N VAL A 128 2.49 1.54 -8.01
CA VAL A 128 1.38 0.59 -8.00
C VAL A 128 0.17 1.09 -7.21
N ILE A 129 0.38 1.95 -6.19
CA ILE A 129 -0.71 2.62 -5.46
C ILE A 129 -1.54 3.50 -6.40
N GLY A 130 -0.88 4.21 -7.31
CA GLY A 130 -1.55 4.98 -8.36
C GLY A 130 -2.39 4.10 -9.29
N LEU A 131 -1.91 2.90 -9.62
CA LEU A 131 -2.62 1.96 -10.49
C LEU A 131 -3.87 1.37 -9.82
N TYR A 132 -3.79 1.03 -8.52
CA TYR A 132 -4.97 0.65 -7.74
C TYR A 132 -6.02 1.76 -7.73
N LEU A 133 -5.61 3.00 -7.52
CA LEU A 133 -6.52 4.15 -7.54
C LEU A 133 -7.14 4.37 -8.92
N CYS A 134 -6.40 4.19 -10.02
CA CYS A 134 -6.98 4.24 -11.37
C CYS A 134 -8.12 3.23 -11.54
N GLN A 135 -7.94 1.99 -11.09
CA GLN A 135 -8.98 0.95 -11.16
C GLN A 135 -10.16 1.26 -10.23
N ILE A 136 -9.91 1.70 -9.00
CA ILE A 136 -10.96 2.10 -8.05
C ILE A 136 -11.82 3.23 -8.63
N LEU A 137 -11.20 4.21 -9.27
CA LEU A 137 -11.87 5.38 -9.85
C LEU A 137 -12.41 5.14 -11.27
N ASP A 138 -12.30 3.92 -11.79
CA ASP A 138 -12.72 3.54 -13.15
C ASP A 138 -12.12 4.48 -14.23
N LEU A 139 -10.86 4.88 -14.03
CA LEU A 139 -10.13 5.75 -14.95
C LEU A 139 -9.64 5.00 -16.19
N PRO A 140 -9.54 5.67 -17.35
CA PRO A 140 -9.08 5.04 -18.58
C PRO A 140 -7.56 4.74 -18.50
N ARG A 141 -7.10 3.77 -19.31
CA ARG A 141 -5.71 3.26 -19.27
C ARG A 141 -4.67 4.35 -19.52
N GLU A 142 -5.02 5.37 -20.28
CA GLU A 142 -4.20 6.55 -20.58
C GLU A 142 -3.81 7.33 -19.30
N ALA A 143 -4.62 7.23 -18.24
CA ALA A 143 -4.32 7.86 -16.95
C ALA A 143 -3.23 7.13 -16.15
N HIS A 144 -2.96 5.85 -16.43
CA HIS A 144 -2.05 5.03 -15.64
C HIS A 144 -0.63 5.62 -15.58
N ALA A 145 -0.12 6.09 -16.72
CA ALA A 145 1.22 6.69 -16.78
C ALA A 145 1.33 7.95 -15.91
N ALA A 146 0.27 8.77 -15.86
CA ALA A 146 0.23 9.95 -15.00
C ALA A 146 0.12 9.56 -13.51
N ALA A 147 -0.69 8.54 -13.20
CA ALA A 147 -0.84 8.03 -11.84
C ALA A 147 0.47 7.44 -11.28
N CYS A 148 1.20 6.65 -12.07
CA CYS A 148 2.52 6.15 -11.68
C CYS A 148 3.50 7.29 -11.43
N ARG A 149 3.56 8.30 -12.31
CA ARG A 149 4.42 9.48 -12.11
C ARG A 149 4.06 10.26 -10.85
N LEU A 150 2.77 10.38 -10.53
CA LEU A 150 2.33 11.01 -9.29
C LEU A 150 2.80 10.21 -8.07
N GLY A 151 2.63 8.89 -8.07
CA GLY A 151 3.15 8.00 -7.03
C GLY A 151 4.66 8.14 -6.84
N ARG A 152 5.43 8.07 -7.93
CA ARG A 152 6.88 8.32 -7.93
C ARG A 152 7.25 9.68 -7.34
N SER A 153 6.53 10.72 -7.72
CA SER A 153 6.78 12.08 -7.23
C SER A 153 6.53 12.19 -5.72
N MET A 154 5.45 11.56 -5.22
CA MET A 154 5.17 11.51 -3.78
C MET A 154 6.23 10.75 -3.01
N GLN A 155 6.78 9.66 -3.58
CA GLN A 155 7.86 8.92 -2.94
C GLN A 155 9.17 9.71 -2.89
N TYR A 156 9.50 10.46 -3.95
CA TYR A 156 10.63 11.38 -3.91
C TYR A 156 10.44 12.48 -2.87
N ILE A 157 9.22 12.97 -2.68
CA ILE A 157 8.92 13.92 -1.60
C ILE A 157 9.15 13.27 -0.23
N ASN A 158 8.74 12.02 -0.03
CA ASN A 158 9.02 11.29 1.22
C ASN A 158 10.53 11.16 1.46
N PHE A 159 11.30 10.68 0.48
CA PHE A 159 12.76 10.60 0.60
C PHE A 159 13.37 11.95 0.97
N LEU A 160 13.00 13.03 0.28
CA LEU A 160 13.54 14.36 0.56
C LEU A 160 13.14 14.89 1.94
N ARG A 161 11.94 14.57 2.41
CA ARG A 161 11.43 14.98 3.73
C ARG A 161 12.17 14.24 4.85
N ASP A 162 12.43 12.95 4.65
CA ASP A 162 12.81 12.02 5.71
C ASP A 162 14.33 11.70 5.72
N ILE A 163 15.14 12.28 4.80
CA ILE A 163 16.61 12.11 4.71
C ILE A 163 17.31 12.09 6.07
N SER A 164 16.98 13.01 6.98
CA SER A 164 17.66 13.11 8.28
C SER A 164 17.31 11.96 9.21
N GLU A 165 16.06 11.49 9.18
CA GLU A 165 15.59 10.39 10.01
C GLU A 165 16.11 9.06 9.44
N ASP A 166 16.04 8.89 8.12
CA ASP A 166 16.54 7.70 7.42
C ASP A 166 18.05 7.52 7.65
N CYS A 167 18.86 8.58 7.51
CA CYS A 167 20.31 8.51 7.80
C CYS A 167 20.65 8.16 9.26
N ALA A 168 19.73 8.41 10.21
CA ALA A 168 19.94 8.06 11.61
C ALA A 168 19.60 6.59 11.90
N LEU A 169 18.80 5.95 11.06
CA LEU A 169 18.39 4.55 11.18
C LEU A 169 19.38 3.56 10.53
N GLY A 170 20.24 4.04 9.62
CA GLY A 170 21.28 3.27 8.94
C GLY A 170 20.93 2.93 7.51
#